data_AF-A0A851VIM9-F1
#
_entry.id   AF-A0A851VIM9-F1
#
_cell.length_a   1.000
_cell.length_b   1.000
_cell.length_c   1.000
_cell.angle_alpha   90.00
_cell.angle_beta   90.00
_cell.angle_gamma   90.00
#
_symmetry.space_group_name_H-M   'P 1'
#
loop_
_entity.id
_entity.type
_entity.pdbx_description
1 polymer ?
#
loop_
_entity_poly.entity_id
_entity_poly.type
_entity_poly.pdbx_seq_one_letter_code
_entity_poly.pdbx_strand_id
1 'polypeptide(L)'
;GPDFGYVHKEPLFEAVASLDSFGNVEVSPPVSVAGREYPLGRILIGSSFPASAGRRMTRLVRDFLYAQRVQAPVELYSDWLAVGNVNEFVTFVPTSDKKRFRMLLASPAACYRLFREKQKEGQGEATMFKGKGTQPGPRGDIFPAGYTKRVTINKVLSNEVLAQQNQYVQRCIDWNRDILKKELGLLEEDIIDLPALFKLDKQGKAVPYFPNTVTMIVLARDLGIPKPFGPVAGGECCLERRIRALLEPLGLRCRFLEDVASYHGSLGEVRCGTSVQRRPFAFKWWHCTP
;
A
#
# COMPACT_ATOMS: atom_id res chain seq x y z
N GLY A 1 -29.64 7.63 -2.57
CA GLY A 1 -30.82 6.82 -2.98
C GLY A 1 -31.56 6.35 -1.74
N PRO A 2 -32.66 5.58 -1.86
CA PRO A 2 -33.25 4.91 -0.72
C PRO A 2 -32.17 4.12 0.05
N ASP A 3 -32.08 4.34 1.37
CA ASP A 3 -31.09 3.73 2.28
C ASP A 3 -29.61 3.87 1.86
N PHE A 4 -29.29 4.90 1.07
CA PHE A 4 -27.93 5.23 0.65
C PHE A 4 -27.67 6.73 0.80
N GLY A 5 -27.09 7.10 1.94
CA GLY A 5 -26.76 8.48 2.30
C GLY A 5 -25.63 9.07 1.46
N TYR A 6 -25.56 10.39 1.43
CA TYR A 6 -24.52 11.15 0.73
C TYR A 6 -24.02 12.28 1.63
N VAL A 7 -22.70 12.48 1.66
CA VAL A 7 -22.06 13.61 2.33
C VAL A 7 -20.90 14.09 1.49
N HIS A 8 -20.75 15.41 1.38
CA HIS A 8 -19.66 16.05 0.64
C HIS A 8 -19.15 17.26 1.42
N LYS A 9 -17.85 17.53 1.27
CA LYS A 9 -17.15 18.68 1.86
C LYS A 9 -16.32 19.32 0.77
N GLU A 10 -16.60 20.59 0.50
CA GLU A 10 -15.92 21.37 -0.52
C GLU A 10 -15.19 22.55 0.13
N PRO A 11 -13.85 22.62 0.05
CA PRO A 11 -13.09 23.73 0.62
C PRO A 11 -13.33 25.01 -0.19
N LEU A 12 -13.63 26.12 0.49
CA LEU A 12 -13.90 27.41 -0.18
C LEU A 12 -12.63 28.15 -0.62
N PHE A 13 -11.52 27.99 0.12
CA PHE A 13 -10.29 28.77 -0.07
C PHE A 13 -9.02 27.94 -0.16
N GLU A 14 -9.07 26.68 0.28
CA GLU A 14 -7.93 25.76 0.27
C GLU A 14 -7.95 24.94 -1.03
N ALA A 15 -6.82 24.89 -1.73
CA ALA A 15 -6.70 24.11 -2.96
C ALA A 15 -6.74 22.60 -2.65
N VAL A 16 -7.53 21.86 -3.42
CA VAL A 16 -7.59 20.40 -3.34
C VAL A 16 -6.29 19.80 -3.86
N ALA A 17 -5.71 18.89 -3.09
CA ALA A 17 -4.50 18.15 -3.43
C ALA A 17 -4.80 16.68 -3.69
N SER A 18 -3.82 15.94 -4.25
CA SER A 18 -3.94 14.49 -4.44
C SER A 18 -4.29 13.75 -3.14
N LEU A 19 -3.82 14.27 -1.99
CA LEU A 19 -4.09 13.73 -0.65
C LEU A 19 -5.56 13.87 -0.19
N ASP A 20 -6.39 14.64 -0.87
CA ASP A 20 -7.84 14.68 -0.62
C ASP A 20 -8.59 13.50 -1.25
N SER A 21 -7.92 12.71 -2.09
CA SER A 21 -8.47 11.47 -2.65
C SER A 21 -8.72 10.43 -1.56
N PHE A 22 -9.82 9.67 -1.65
CA PHE A 22 -10.16 8.67 -0.63
C PHE A 22 -9.27 7.42 -0.61
N GLY A 23 -8.36 7.25 -1.57
CA GLY A 23 -7.24 6.31 -1.40
C GLY A 23 -6.32 6.70 -0.22
N ASN A 24 -6.36 7.97 0.19
CA ASN A 24 -5.65 8.50 1.34
C ASN A 24 -6.47 8.46 2.66
N VAL A 25 -7.65 7.84 2.66
CA VAL A 25 -8.50 7.65 3.85
C VAL A 25 -8.75 6.15 4.02
N GLU A 26 -8.10 5.55 5.02
CA GLU A 26 -8.28 4.14 5.37
C GLU A 26 -8.72 4.03 6.83
N VAL A 27 -9.01 2.81 7.29
CA VAL A 27 -9.38 2.54 8.69
C VAL A 27 -8.76 1.24 9.18
N SER A 28 -8.20 1.25 10.38
CA SER A 28 -7.67 0.05 11.01
C SER A 28 -8.80 -0.90 11.43
N PRO A 29 -8.50 -2.18 11.66
CA PRO A 29 -9.34 -3.05 12.47
C PRO A 29 -9.50 -2.51 13.91
N PRO A 30 -10.44 -3.05 14.70
CA PRO A 30 -10.54 -2.75 16.13
C PRO A 30 -9.25 -3.07 16.86
N VAL A 31 -8.81 -2.16 17.73
CA VAL A 31 -7.55 -2.26 18.48
C VAL A 31 -7.71 -1.76 19.90
N SER A 32 -6.78 -2.16 20.78
CA SER A 32 -6.66 -1.63 22.13
C SER A 32 -5.25 -1.11 22.35
N VAL A 33 -5.13 0.13 22.82
CA VAL A 33 -3.85 0.84 22.92
C VAL A 33 -3.71 1.43 24.33
N ALA A 34 -2.71 0.98 25.07
CA ALA A 34 -2.44 1.46 26.44
C ALA A 34 -3.68 1.49 27.36
N GLY A 35 -4.51 0.45 27.31
CA GLY A 35 -5.74 0.32 28.10
C GLY A 35 -6.98 1.02 27.52
N ARG A 36 -6.84 1.75 26.41
CA ARG A 36 -7.96 2.37 25.70
C ARG A 36 -8.43 1.51 24.53
N GLU A 37 -9.72 1.24 24.46
CA GLU A 37 -10.31 0.47 23.36
C GLU A 37 -10.79 1.37 22.20
N TYR A 38 -10.53 0.92 20.98
CA TYR A 38 -11.04 1.49 19.73
C TYR A 38 -11.86 0.42 18.99
N PRO A 39 -13.11 0.18 19.43
CA PRO A 39 -13.92 -0.96 18.96
C PRO A 39 -14.35 -0.84 17.49
N LEU A 40 -14.23 0.35 16.90
CA LEU A 40 -14.52 0.66 15.49
C LEU A 40 -13.24 0.91 14.67
N GLY A 41 -12.08 0.61 15.27
CA GLY A 41 -10.76 0.96 14.72
C GLY A 41 -10.47 2.45 14.76
N ARG A 42 -9.39 2.85 14.08
CA ARG A 42 -8.95 4.24 13.94
C ARG A 42 -8.80 4.59 12.46
N ILE A 43 -9.30 5.75 12.06
CA ILE A 43 -9.10 6.31 10.71
C ILE A 43 -7.61 6.59 10.51
N LEU A 44 -7.09 6.27 9.34
CA LEU A 44 -5.72 6.52 8.92
C LEU A 44 -5.75 7.49 7.73
N ILE A 45 -5.09 8.64 7.88
CA ILE A 45 -5.01 9.67 6.83
C ILE A 45 -3.57 10.04 6.54
N GLY A 46 -3.19 10.14 5.28
CA GLY A 46 -1.84 10.53 4.90
C GLY A 46 -1.62 12.05 4.90
N SER A 47 -0.42 12.44 5.28
CA SER A 47 0.00 13.81 5.57
C SER A 47 1.49 14.01 5.23
N SER A 48 1.99 15.22 5.50
CA SER A 48 3.40 15.59 5.43
C SER A 48 3.98 15.84 6.82
N PHE A 49 5.29 16.04 6.94
CA PHE A 49 5.89 16.41 8.23
C PHE A 49 5.46 17.83 8.64
N PRO A 50 5.22 18.12 9.93
CA PRO A 50 4.70 19.42 10.37
C PRO A 50 5.50 20.65 9.92
N ALA A 51 6.83 20.53 9.79
CA ALA A 51 7.72 21.61 9.35
C ALA A 51 7.94 21.65 7.83
N SER A 52 7.33 20.74 7.06
CA SER A 52 7.46 20.69 5.61
C SER A 52 6.33 21.49 4.95
N ALA A 53 6.64 22.21 3.86
CA ALA A 53 5.63 22.74 2.94
C ALA A 53 4.99 21.62 2.07
N GLY A 54 4.90 20.39 2.61
CA GLY A 54 4.39 19.22 1.92
C GLY A 54 2.86 19.20 1.83
N ARG A 55 2.32 18.37 0.95
CA ARG A 55 0.86 18.25 0.76
C ARG A 55 0.20 17.72 2.04
N ARG A 56 -1.04 18.13 2.28
CA ARG A 56 -1.90 17.60 3.34
C ARG A 56 -3.33 17.57 2.84
N MET A 57 -4.13 16.64 3.36
CA MET A 57 -5.58 16.68 3.19
C MET A 57 -6.12 18.00 3.71
N THR A 58 -7.08 18.58 2.99
CA THR A 58 -7.70 19.85 3.34
C THR A 58 -8.20 19.84 4.79
N ARG A 59 -8.06 20.99 5.44
CA ARG A 59 -8.49 21.16 6.83
C ARG A 59 -9.98 20.83 6.99
N LEU A 60 -10.81 21.21 6.03
CA LEU A 60 -12.25 20.95 6.07
C LEU A 60 -12.57 19.45 6.19
N VAL A 61 -11.89 18.60 5.39
CA VAL A 61 -12.09 17.15 5.43
C VAL A 61 -11.51 16.56 6.71
N ARG A 62 -10.31 17.01 7.14
CA ARG A 62 -9.73 16.57 8.41
C ARG A 62 -10.64 16.89 9.60
N ASP A 63 -11.09 18.13 9.72
CA ASP A 63 -11.97 18.59 10.80
C ASP A 63 -13.29 17.78 10.80
N PHE A 64 -13.83 17.47 9.62
CA PHE A 64 -14.98 16.58 9.49
C PHE A 64 -14.71 15.18 10.06
N LEU A 65 -13.59 14.54 9.70
CA LEU A 65 -13.24 13.21 10.19
C LEU A 65 -12.99 13.20 11.71
N TYR A 66 -12.27 14.20 12.23
CA TYR A 66 -12.05 14.36 13.67
C TYR A 66 -13.36 14.59 14.44
N ALA A 67 -14.29 15.36 13.88
CA ALA A 67 -15.59 15.62 14.49
C ALA A 67 -16.49 14.38 14.62
N GLN A 68 -16.19 13.26 13.93
CA GLN A 68 -16.94 12.00 14.09
C GLN A 68 -16.60 11.28 15.41
N ARG A 69 -15.45 11.58 16.02
CA ARG A 69 -14.95 11.11 17.34
C ARG A 69 -14.68 9.61 17.47
N VAL A 70 -15.61 8.76 17.06
CA VAL A 70 -15.65 7.32 17.37
C VAL A 70 -14.58 6.47 16.67
N GLN A 71 -13.84 7.05 15.73
CA GLN A 71 -12.70 6.41 15.04
C GLN A 71 -11.42 7.27 15.09
N ALA A 72 -11.30 8.18 16.06
CA ALA A 72 -10.11 8.96 16.45
C ALA A 72 -8.92 8.93 15.44
N PRO A 73 -8.93 9.77 14.39
CA PRO A 73 -7.98 9.68 13.27
C PRO A 73 -6.50 9.76 13.68
N VAL A 74 -5.65 9.07 12.91
CA VAL A 74 -4.18 9.08 12.98
C VAL A 74 -3.62 9.59 11.66
N GLU A 75 -2.74 10.58 11.73
CA GLU A 75 -2.01 11.05 10.56
C GLU A 75 -0.74 10.24 10.33
N LEU A 76 -0.58 9.75 9.09
CA LEU A 76 0.56 8.99 8.60
C LEU A 76 1.38 9.86 7.63
N TYR A 77 2.64 9.52 7.43
CA TYR A 77 3.49 10.19 6.44
C TYR A 77 3.33 9.53 5.07
N SER A 78 2.57 10.15 4.17
CA SER A 78 2.35 9.66 2.79
C SER A 78 2.90 10.59 1.72
N ASP A 79 3.24 11.83 2.06
CA ASP A 79 3.67 12.83 1.09
C ASP A 79 4.98 12.43 0.36
N TRP A 80 5.71 11.39 0.78
CA TRP A 80 6.84 10.83 0.04
C TRP A 80 6.44 10.11 -1.27
N LEU A 81 5.17 9.72 -1.44
CA LEU A 81 4.64 9.10 -2.66
C LEU A 81 4.17 10.16 -3.67
N ALA A 82 4.26 9.87 -4.96
CA ALA A 82 3.81 10.79 -6.01
C ALA A 82 2.29 11.02 -5.95
N VAL A 83 1.51 9.94 -5.78
CA VAL A 83 0.05 10.05 -5.55
C VAL A 83 -0.23 10.46 -4.10
N GLY A 84 0.48 9.88 -3.13
CA GLY A 84 0.43 10.36 -1.74
C GLY A 84 -0.62 9.68 -0.88
N ASN A 85 -1.05 8.47 -1.24
CA ASN A 85 -2.13 7.77 -0.55
C ASN A 85 -1.60 6.72 0.42
N VAL A 86 -2.21 6.62 1.62
CA VAL A 86 -1.85 5.60 2.61
C VAL A 86 -2.04 4.16 2.09
N ASN A 87 -3.04 3.93 1.25
CA ASN A 87 -3.34 2.61 0.71
C ASN A 87 -2.25 2.05 -0.22
N GLU A 88 -1.30 2.89 -0.66
CA GLU A 88 -0.15 2.50 -1.46
C GLU A 88 0.94 1.82 -0.62
N PHE A 89 0.93 1.89 0.71
CA PHE A 89 1.99 1.27 1.51
C PHE A 89 1.49 0.45 2.70
N VAL A 90 0.21 0.57 3.08
CA VAL A 90 -0.37 -0.21 4.17
C VAL A 90 -1.72 -0.80 3.81
N THR A 91 -1.98 -2.00 4.31
CA THR A 91 -3.33 -2.59 4.37
C THR A 91 -3.48 -3.58 5.52
N PHE A 92 -4.68 -4.10 5.72
CA PHE A 92 -5.00 -5.08 6.75
C PHE A 92 -5.71 -6.27 6.13
N VAL A 93 -5.34 -7.47 6.57
CA VAL A 93 -6.01 -8.72 6.20
C VAL A 93 -6.48 -9.45 7.44
N PRO A 94 -7.64 -10.12 7.39
CA PRO A 94 -8.10 -10.91 8.52
C PRO A 94 -7.24 -12.16 8.68
N THR A 95 -7.12 -12.64 9.91
CA THR A 95 -6.50 -13.92 10.24
C THR A 95 -7.45 -14.78 11.08
N SER A 96 -7.22 -16.08 11.05
CA SER A 96 -7.97 -17.04 11.86
C SER A 96 -7.38 -17.25 13.25
N ASP A 97 -6.21 -16.68 13.53
CA ASP A 97 -5.53 -16.78 14.81
C ASP A 97 -6.04 -15.75 15.84
N LYS A 98 -5.49 -15.80 17.06
CA LYS A 98 -5.92 -14.95 18.19
C LYS A 98 -5.81 -13.45 17.89
N LYS A 99 -4.92 -13.06 16.97
CA LYS A 99 -4.66 -11.66 16.59
C LYS A 99 -5.72 -11.10 15.65
N ARG A 100 -6.55 -11.96 15.03
CA ARG A 100 -7.70 -11.64 14.15
C ARG A 100 -7.37 -10.87 12.87
N PHE A 101 -6.23 -10.19 12.79
CA PHE A 101 -5.71 -9.54 11.59
C PHE A 101 -4.18 -9.55 11.53
N ARG A 102 -3.65 -9.17 10.37
CA ARG A 102 -2.27 -8.73 10.16
C ARG A 102 -2.26 -7.42 9.40
N MET A 103 -1.32 -6.54 9.76
CA MET A 103 -0.97 -5.38 8.97
C MET A 103 0.03 -5.79 7.90
N LEU A 104 -0.25 -5.47 6.65
CA LEU A 104 0.66 -5.69 5.53
C LEU A 104 1.31 -4.35 5.18
N LEU A 105 2.63 -4.32 5.11
CA LEU A 105 3.39 -3.13 4.70
C LEU A 105 4.18 -3.43 3.42
N ALA A 106 4.19 -2.47 2.48
CA ALA A 106 5.15 -2.50 1.38
C ALA A 106 6.57 -2.47 1.94
N SER A 107 7.52 -3.22 1.36
CA SER A 107 8.90 -3.25 1.85
C SER A 107 9.92 -3.43 0.73
N PRO A 108 10.65 -2.36 0.38
CA PRO A 108 11.87 -2.44 -0.41
C PRO A 108 12.91 -3.40 0.17
N ALA A 109 13.13 -3.38 1.48
CA ALA A 109 14.09 -4.26 2.14
C ALA A 109 13.73 -5.75 1.95
N ALA A 110 12.44 -6.12 2.02
CA ALA A 110 11.99 -7.47 1.73
C ALA A 110 12.24 -7.87 0.27
N CYS A 111 12.04 -6.95 -0.69
CA CYS A 111 12.30 -7.23 -2.10
C CYS A 111 13.79 -7.41 -2.40
N TYR A 112 14.66 -6.52 -1.90
CA TYR A 112 16.12 -6.67 -2.06
C TYR A 112 16.64 -7.94 -1.40
N ARG A 113 16.12 -8.35 -0.24
CA ARG A 113 16.48 -9.64 0.39
C ARG A 113 16.12 -10.81 -0.51
N LEU A 114 14.88 -10.87 -1.00
CA LEU A 114 14.42 -11.93 -1.91
C LEU A 114 15.27 -11.97 -3.18
N PHE A 115 15.58 -10.83 -3.79
CA PHE A 115 16.37 -10.78 -5.02
C PHE A 115 17.82 -11.24 -4.77
N ARG A 116 18.43 -10.88 -3.64
CA ARG A 116 19.76 -11.40 -3.26
C ARG A 116 19.75 -12.90 -3.01
N GLU A 117 18.71 -13.44 -2.37
CA GLU A 117 18.52 -14.88 -2.20
C GLU A 117 18.47 -15.58 -3.57
N LYS A 118 17.64 -15.07 -4.49
CA LYS A 118 17.53 -15.63 -5.85
C LYS A 118 18.80 -15.49 -6.67
N GLN A 119 19.56 -14.41 -6.51
CA GLN A 119 20.88 -14.27 -7.12
C GLN A 119 21.85 -15.36 -6.62
N LYS A 120 21.88 -15.62 -5.30
CA LYS A 120 22.71 -16.69 -4.69
C LYS A 120 22.30 -18.09 -5.13
N GLU A 121 21.01 -18.31 -5.42
CA GLU A 121 20.48 -19.55 -6.01
C GLU A 121 20.80 -19.71 -7.51
N GLY A 122 21.60 -18.81 -8.11
CA GLY A 122 21.96 -18.85 -9.54
C GLY A 122 20.89 -18.29 -10.48
N GLN A 123 19.84 -17.64 -9.95
CA GLN A 123 18.72 -17.09 -10.73
C GLN A 123 18.90 -15.59 -11.05
N GLY A 124 20.13 -15.07 -10.98
CA GLY A 124 20.43 -13.64 -11.21
C GLY A 124 19.99 -13.12 -12.59
N GLU A 125 19.94 -13.99 -13.61
CA GLU A 125 19.50 -13.65 -14.97
C GLU A 125 17.97 -13.80 -15.18
N ALA A 126 17.21 -14.17 -14.15
CA ALA A 126 15.75 -14.24 -14.26
C ALA A 126 15.18 -12.85 -14.57
N THR A 127 14.34 -12.78 -15.62
CA THR A 127 13.82 -11.52 -16.16
C THR A 127 12.47 -11.14 -15.56
N MET A 128 12.30 -9.86 -15.25
CA MET A 128 11.02 -9.24 -14.93
C MET A 128 10.21 -8.95 -16.20
N PHE A 129 8.90 -8.72 -16.05
CA PHE A 129 7.98 -8.28 -17.12
C PHE A 129 7.86 -9.24 -18.33
N LYS A 130 8.13 -10.53 -18.13
CA LYS A 130 8.01 -11.56 -19.17
C LYS A 130 6.58 -11.60 -19.74
N GLY A 131 6.45 -11.50 -21.06
CA GLY A 131 5.15 -11.55 -21.75
C GLY A 131 4.41 -10.22 -21.87
N LYS A 132 4.95 -9.10 -21.38
CA LYS A 132 4.41 -7.76 -21.64
C LYS A 132 5.16 -7.11 -22.81
N GLY A 133 4.44 -6.78 -23.88
CA GLY A 133 4.97 -6.09 -25.06
C GLY A 133 5.22 -4.60 -24.81
N THR A 134 6.01 -3.99 -25.69
CA THR A 134 6.48 -2.59 -25.68
C THR A 134 5.41 -1.53 -25.93
N GLN A 135 4.13 -1.83 -25.69
CA GLN A 135 3.04 -0.91 -26.01
C GLN A 135 3.01 0.26 -25.01
N PRO A 136 3.14 1.51 -25.47
CA PRO A 136 2.96 2.68 -24.62
C PRO A 136 1.54 2.71 -24.07
N GLY A 137 1.42 3.02 -22.77
CA GLY A 137 0.12 3.36 -22.19
C GLY A 137 -0.47 4.63 -22.79
N PRO A 138 -1.80 4.82 -22.71
CA PRO A 138 -2.49 6.00 -23.24
C PRO A 138 -2.08 7.35 -22.62
N ARG A 139 -1.21 7.39 -21.60
CA ARG A 139 -0.72 8.63 -20.95
C ARG A 139 0.80 8.71 -20.71
N GLY A 140 1.60 7.96 -21.48
CA GLY A 140 3.06 8.02 -21.37
C GLY A 140 3.61 7.22 -20.18
N ASP A 141 4.60 6.38 -20.49
CA ASP A 141 5.57 5.74 -19.61
C ASP A 141 5.06 4.94 -18.39
N ILE A 142 4.20 3.95 -18.64
CA ILE A 142 3.85 2.88 -17.65
C ILE A 142 5.08 2.01 -17.33
N PHE A 143 5.84 1.70 -18.37
CA PHE A 143 7.11 1.03 -18.31
C PHE A 143 8.11 2.09 -18.80
N PRO A 144 9.24 2.37 -18.12
CA PRO A 144 10.22 3.32 -18.62
C PRO A 144 10.39 3.21 -20.14
N ALA A 145 10.15 4.31 -20.86
CA ALA A 145 10.32 4.37 -22.30
C ALA A 145 11.70 3.76 -22.66
N GLY A 146 11.69 2.68 -23.44
CA GLY A 146 12.93 2.02 -23.89
C GLY A 146 13.28 0.68 -23.23
N TYR A 147 12.31 -0.21 -22.94
CA TYR A 147 12.60 -1.64 -22.68
C TYR A 147 13.06 -2.39 -23.95
N THR A 148 14.15 -1.94 -24.57
CA THR A 148 14.98 -2.77 -25.44
C THR A 148 15.91 -3.68 -24.61
N LYS A 149 16.01 -3.46 -23.28
CA LYS A 149 16.92 -4.19 -22.38
C LYS A 149 16.13 -5.05 -21.38
N ARG A 150 16.33 -6.37 -21.42
CA ARG A 150 15.91 -7.34 -20.40
C ARG A 150 16.26 -6.83 -19.00
N VAL A 151 15.29 -6.60 -18.11
CA VAL A 151 15.54 -6.28 -16.69
C VAL A 151 15.64 -7.58 -15.92
N THR A 152 16.81 -7.84 -15.37
CA THR A 152 17.14 -9.05 -14.60
C THR A 152 17.35 -8.71 -13.13
N ILE A 153 17.33 -9.72 -12.26
CA ILE A 153 17.69 -9.56 -10.84
C ILE A 153 19.07 -8.90 -10.70
N ASN A 154 20.07 -9.36 -11.46
CA ASN A 154 21.42 -8.80 -11.45
C ASN A 154 21.42 -7.29 -11.74
N LYS A 155 20.66 -6.84 -12.75
CA LYS A 155 20.56 -5.41 -13.10
C LYS A 155 19.87 -4.58 -12.02
N VAL A 156 18.85 -5.12 -11.35
CA VAL A 156 18.18 -4.42 -10.24
C VAL A 156 19.13 -4.28 -9.06
N LEU A 157 19.83 -5.37 -8.71
CA LEU A 157 20.75 -5.38 -7.57
C LEU A 157 22.02 -4.55 -7.79
N SER A 158 22.50 -4.43 -9.05
CA SER A 158 23.66 -3.62 -9.41
C SER A 158 23.35 -2.13 -9.63
N ASN A 159 22.08 -1.72 -9.56
CA ASN A 159 21.68 -0.33 -9.76
C ASN A 159 21.75 0.44 -8.43
N GLU A 160 22.88 1.13 -8.21
CA GLU A 160 23.14 1.89 -6.98
C GLU A 160 22.14 3.03 -6.77
N VAL A 161 21.72 3.72 -7.83
CA VAL A 161 20.72 4.80 -7.74
C VAL A 161 19.39 4.25 -7.25
N LEU A 162 18.91 3.15 -7.85
CA LEU A 162 17.67 2.51 -7.42
C LEU A 162 17.77 2.00 -5.97
N ALA A 163 18.94 1.49 -5.57
CA ALA A 163 19.18 1.05 -4.19
C ALA A 163 19.10 2.22 -3.20
N GLN A 164 19.74 3.35 -3.50
CA GLN A 164 19.68 4.57 -2.65
C GLN A 164 18.24 5.11 -2.55
N GLN A 165 17.51 5.17 -3.67
CA GLN A 165 16.11 5.57 -3.68
C GLN A 165 15.25 4.66 -2.79
N ASN A 166 15.44 3.35 -2.87
CA ASN A 166 14.67 2.39 -2.07
C ASN A 166 15.09 2.34 -0.60
N GLN A 167 16.33 2.69 -0.27
CA GLN A 167 16.74 2.92 1.13
C GLN A 167 16.02 4.13 1.73
N TYR A 168 15.89 5.22 0.97
CA TYR A 168 15.08 6.38 1.38
C TYR A 168 13.61 5.99 1.58
N VAL A 169 13.00 5.31 0.60
CA VAL A 169 11.61 4.85 0.70
C VAL A 169 11.38 3.92 1.90
N GLN A 170 12.31 2.99 2.16
CA GLN A 170 12.21 2.11 3.32
C GLN A 170 12.20 2.93 4.63
N ARG A 171 13.03 3.97 4.77
CA ARG A 171 12.97 4.87 5.94
C ARG A 171 11.62 5.58 6.08
N CYS A 172 11.00 6.00 4.98
CA CYS A 172 9.66 6.59 5.00
C CYS A 172 8.61 5.58 5.50
N ILE A 173 8.71 4.33 5.06
CA ILE A 173 7.81 3.25 5.51
C ILE A 173 8.08 2.89 6.97
N ASP A 174 9.33 2.82 7.40
CA ASP A 174 9.72 2.50 8.79
C ASP A 174 9.20 3.57 9.76
N TRP A 175 9.26 4.85 9.37
CA TRP A 175 8.64 5.93 10.14
C TRP A 175 7.15 5.70 10.39
N ASN A 176 6.43 5.26 9.35
CA ASN A 176 5.01 4.92 9.47
C ASN A 176 4.78 3.64 10.28
N ARG A 177 5.67 2.65 10.15
CA ARG A 177 5.64 1.42 10.96
C ARG A 177 5.65 1.77 12.45
N ASP A 178 6.51 2.70 12.86
CA ASP A 178 6.61 3.13 14.25
C ASP A 178 5.37 3.89 14.73
N ILE A 179 4.82 4.79 13.89
CA ILE A 179 3.55 5.46 14.19
C ILE A 179 2.42 4.42 14.35
N LEU A 180 2.28 3.49 13.41
CA LEU A 180 1.22 2.49 13.41
C LEU A 180 1.35 1.55 14.61
N LYS A 181 2.56 1.11 14.95
CA LYS A 181 2.79 0.31 16.16
C LYS A 181 2.38 1.05 17.42
N LYS A 182 2.76 2.31 17.55
CA LYS A 182 2.40 3.14 18.70
C LYS A 182 0.89 3.40 18.77
N GLU A 183 0.30 3.88 17.68
CA GLU A 183 -1.08 4.39 17.65
C GLU A 183 -2.14 3.31 17.53
N LEU A 184 -1.76 2.09 17.13
CA LEU A 184 -2.64 0.92 17.03
C LEU A 184 -2.25 -0.22 17.98
N GLY A 185 -1.21 -0.05 18.80
CA GLY A 185 -0.77 -1.05 19.77
C GLY A 185 -0.23 -2.34 19.14
N LEU A 186 0.38 -2.24 17.95
CA LEU A 186 0.87 -3.41 17.20
C LEU A 186 2.28 -3.82 17.62
N LEU A 187 2.52 -5.12 17.61
CA LEU A 187 3.83 -5.73 17.75
C LEU A 187 4.39 -6.10 16.37
N GLU A 188 5.70 -6.38 16.30
CA GLU A 188 6.34 -6.83 15.05
C GLU A 188 5.68 -8.09 14.46
N GLU A 189 5.21 -8.99 15.32
CA GLU A 189 4.48 -10.20 14.94
C GLU A 189 3.07 -9.95 14.36
N ASP A 190 2.54 -8.72 14.45
CA ASP A 190 1.30 -8.32 13.79
C ASP A 190 1.54 -7.81 12.36
N ILE A 191 2.79 -7.67 11.94
CA ILE A 191 3.19 -7.00 10.71
C ILE A 191 3.84 -8.00 9.75
N ILE A 192 3.43 -7.95 8.48
CA ILE A 192 4.02 -8.73 7.40
C ILE A 192 4.52 -7.77 6.32
N ASP A 193 5.81 -7.87 6.02
CA ASP A 193 6.45 -7.11 4.96
C ASP A 193 6.24 -7.79 3.60
N LEU A 194 5.54 -7.12 2.69
CA LEU A 194 5.38 -7.54 1.31
C LEU A 194 6.49 -6.95 0.43
N PRO A 195 7.18 -7.76 -0.39
CA PRO A 195 8.16 -7.26 -1.33
C PRO A 195 7.58 -6.19 -2.27
N ALA A 196 8.14 -4.98 -2.21
CA ALA A 196 7.79 -3.86 -3.10
C ALA A 196 9.08 -3.17 -3.57
N LEU A 197 9.05 -2.48 -4.71
CA LEU A 197 10.13 -1.58 -5.14
C LEU A 197 9.54 -0.30 -5.70
N PHE A 198 10.28 0.78 -5.55
CA PHE A 198 9.90 2.11 -6.02
C PHE A 198 11.04 2.74 -6.83
N LYS A 199 10.70 3.73 -7.65
CA LYS A 199 11.65 4.70 -8.22
C LYS A 199 11.19 6.10 -7.84
N LEU A 200 12.11 7.04 -7.70
CA LEU A 200 11.74 8.44 -7.51
C LEU A 200 11.50 9.12 -8.86
N ASP A 201 10.45 9.92 -8.95
CA ASP A 201 10.17 10.80 -10.07
C ASP A 201 11.07 12.07 -10.03
N LYS A 202 10.85 13.00 -10.97
CA LYS A 202 11.64 14.23 -11.08
C LYS A 202 11.45 15.17 -9.89
N GLN A 203 10.39 14.99 -9.12
CA GLN A 203 10.05 15.76 -7.92
C GLN A 203 10.56 15.07 -6.65
N GLY A 204 11.28 13.95 -6.78
CA GLY A 204 11.78 13.17 -5.64
C GLY A 204 10.69 12.37 -4.93
N LYS A 205 9.52 12.20 -5.54
CA LYS A 205 8.40 11.42 -4.99
C LYS A 205 8.43 10.00 -5.52
N ALA A 206 8.05 9.04 -4.69
CA ALA A 206 8.12 7.63 -5.05
C ALA A 206 6.92 7.20 -5.91
N VAL A 207 7.21 6.43 -6.97
CA VAL A 207 6.24 5.67 -7.76
C VAL A 207 6.62 4.19 -7.77
N PRO A 208 5.66 3.26 -7.82
CA PRO A 208 5.95 1.83 -7.90
C PRO A 208 6.85 1.48 -9.10
N TYR A 209 7.87 0.65 -8.88
CA TYR A 209 8.77 0.16 -9.93
C TYR A 209 8.13 -1.00 -10.72
N PHE A 210 7.33 -1.79 -10.03
CA PHE A 210 6.44 -2.82 -10.55
C PHE A 210 5.12 -2.77 -9.74
N PRO A 211 4.07 -3.49 -10.16
CA PRO A 211 2.78 -3.39 -9.48
C PRO A 211 2.81 -3.59 -7.98
N ASN A 212 2.24 -2.64 -7.25
CA ASN A 212 2.37 -2.60 -5.80
C ASN A 212 1.35 -3.52 -5.12
N THR A 213 1.81 -4.72 -4.75
CA THR A 213 0.95 -5.79 -4.23
C THR A 213 0.17 -5.47 -2.95
N VAL A 214 0.59 -4.47 -2.17
CA VAL A 214 -0.14 -4.04 -0.95
C VAL A 214 -1.51 -3.44 -1.27
N THR A 215 -1.72 -2.95 -2.50
CA THR A 215 -2.97 -2.34 -2.98
C THR A 215 -4.06 -3.36 -3.36
N MET A 216 -3.99 -4.57 -2.81
CA MET A 216 -4.90 -5.69 -3.07
C MET A 216 -6.34 -5.44 -2.63
N ILE A 217 -7.30 -6.13 -3.24
CA ILE A 217 -8.69 -6.20 -2.76
C ILE A 217 -8.78 -7.29 -1.69
N VAL A 218 -9.36 -6.96 -0.53
CA VAL A 218 -9.56 -7.91 0.58
C VAL A 218 -11.04 -8.26 0.70
N LEU A 219 -11.42 -9.46 0.28
CA LEU A 219 -12.78 -10.00 0.35
C LEU A 219 -12.82 -11.19 1.31
N ALA A 220 -12.98 -10.89 2.60
CA ALA A 220 -12.82 -11.87 3.66
C ALA A 220 -11.47 -12.60 3.55
N ARG A 221 -11.47 -13.89 3.17
CA ARG A 221 -10.25 -14.69 3.00
C ARG A 221 -9.67 -14.64 1.58
N ASP A 222 -10.40 -14.11 0.61
CA ASP A 222 -9.96 -14.02 -0.77
C ASP A 222 -9.25 -12.68 -1.01
N LEU A 223 -8.03 -12.75 -1.53
CA LEU A 223 -7.19 -11.59 -1.86
C LEU A 223 -7.07 -11.45 -3.38
N GLY A 224 -7.51 -10.32 -3.92
CA GLY A 224 -7.26 -9.91 -5.29
C GLY A 224 -6.00 -9.06 -5.35
N ILE A 225 -4.84 -9.68 -5.56
CA ILE A 225 -3.53 -9.04 -5.47
C ILE A 225 -3.09 -8.57 -6.86
N PRO A 226 -2.62 -7.32 -7.04
CA PRO A 226 -2.00 -6.91 -8.30
C PRO A 226 -0.89 -7.88 -8.70
N LYS A 227 -0.89 -8.39 -9.94
CA LYS A 227 0.18 -9.27 -10.41
C LYS A 227 1.48 -8.48 -10.53
N PRO A 228 2.56 -8.85 -9.82
CA PRO A 228 3.77 -8.03 -9.73
C PRO A 228 4.68 -8.12 -10.97
N PHE A 229 4.42 -9.07 -11.88
CA PHE A 229 5.28 -9.34 -13.06
C PHE A 229 6.78 -9.44 -12.73
N GLY A 230 7.10 -10.00 -11.57
CA GLY A 230 8.47 -10.16 -11.08
C GLY A 230 9.29 -11.19 -11.85
N PRO A 231 10.55 -11.43 -11.42
CA PRO A 231 11.42 -12.40 -12.04
C PRO A 231 10.81 -13.80 -12.08
N VAL A 232 10.85 -14.44 -13.26
CA VAL A 232 10.35 -15.80 -13.46
C VAL A 232 11.51 -16.79 -13.55
N ALA A 233 11.56 -17.76 -12.65
CA ALA A 233 12.51 -18.86 -12.64
C ALA A 233 11.77 -20.18 -12.40
N GLY A 234 12.06 -21.21 -13.21
CA GLY A 234 11.35 -22.50 -13.12
C GLY A 234 9.83 -22.40 -13.38
N GLY A 235 9.39 -21.44 -14.19
CA GLY A 235 7.99 -21.28 -14.59
C GLY A 235 7.11 -20.43 -13.65
N GLU A 236 7.61 -20.01 -12.48
CA GLU A 236 6.83 -19.22 -11.52
C GLU A 236 7.50 -17.88 -11.18
N CYS A 237 6.69 -16.85 -10.92
CA CYS A 237 7.16 -15.56 -10.44
C CYS A 237 7.59 -15.65 -8.97
N CYS A 238 8.84 -15.30 -8.66
CA CYS A 238 9.37 -15.42 -7.30
C CYS A 238 8.67 -14.49 -6.29
N LEU A 239 8.16 -13.33 -6.74
CA LEU A 239 7.36 -12.41 -5.90
C LEU A 239 6.01 -13.03 -5.54
N GLU A 240 5.30 -13.61 -6.52
CA GLU A 240 4.03 -14.30 -6.26
C GLU A 240 4.22 -15.46 -5.27
N ARG A 241 5.23 -16.30 -5.51
CA ARG A 241 5.58 -17.41 -4.62
C ARG A 241 5.87 -16.92 -3.20
N ARG A 242 6.65 -15.84 -3.05
CA ARG A 242 6.97 -15.28 -1.74
C ARG A 242 5.73 -14.76 -1.02
N ILE A 243 4.83 -14.08 -1.73
CA ILE A 243 3.59 -13.55 -1.16
C ILE A 243 2.66 -14.68 -0.72
N ARG A 244 2.49 -15.73 -1.55
CA ARG A 244 1.73 -16.93 -1.15
C ARG A 244 2.29 -17.54 0.13
N ALA A 245 3.61 -17.74 0.20
CA ALA A 245 4.27 -18.29 1.38
C ALA A 245 4.09 -17.45 2.66
N LEU A 246 3.86 -16.14 2.53
CA LEU A 246 3.59 -15.26 3.68
C LEU A 246 2.12 -15.27 4.11
N LEU A 247 1.19 -15.36 3.15
CA LEU A 247 -0.24 -15.10 3.41
C LEU A 247 -1.10 -16.37 3.48
N GLU A 248 -0.80 -17.39 2.68
CA GLU A 248 -1.59 -18.65 2.67
C GLU A 248 -1.56 -19.40 4.02
N PRO A 249 -0.45 -19.43 4.78
CA PRO A 249 -0.44 -20.01 6.13
C PRO A 249 -1.41 -19.36 7.12
N LEU A 250 -1.90 -18.14 6.83
CA LEU A 250 -2.92 -17.45 7.63
C LEU A 250 -4.35 -17.87 7.28
N GLY A 251 -4.52 -18.76 6.30
CA GLY A 251 -5.80 -19.17 5.73
C GLY A 251 -6.34 -18.23 4.65
N LEU A 252 -5.48 -17.40 4.06
CA LEU A 252 -5.83 -16.47 2.98
C LEU A 252 -5.64 -17.14 1.62
N ARG A 253 -6.46 -16.75 0.63
CA ARG A 253 -6.41 -17.25 -0.75
C ARG A 253 -5.90 -16.15 -1.68
N CYS A 254 -4.68 -16.30 -2.18
CA CYS A 254 -4.04 -15.32 -3.06
C CYS A 254 -4.43 -15.54 -4.54
N ARG A 255 -5.15 -14.58 -5.14
CA ARG A 255 -5.39 -14.52 -6.60
C ARG A 255 -4.66 -13.31 -7.19
N PHE A 256 -3.75 -13.55 -8.11
CA PHE A 256 -2.99 -12.48 -8.78
C PHE A 256 -3.74 -12.01 -10.03
N LEU A 257 -4.08 -10.72 -10.08
CA LEU A 257 -4.89 -10.11 -11.13
C LEU A 257 -3.99 -9.54 -12.22
N GLU A 258 -4.16 -9.97 -13.48
CA GLU A 258 -3.26 -9.59 -14.58
C GLU A 258 -3.60 -8.24 -15.24
N ASP A 259 -4.87 -7.85 -15.20
CA ASP A 259 -5.43 -6.67 -15.88
C ASP A 259 -5.23 -5.36 -15.12
N VAL A 260 -4.20 -5.29 -14.29
CA VAL A 260 -3.78 -4.02 -13.69
C VAL A 260 -3.08 -3.13 -14.72
N ALA A 261 -2.70 -3.65 -15.89
CA ALA A 261 -2.07 -2.86 -16.96
C ALA A 261 -2.92 -1.66 -17.43
N SER A 262 -4.24 -1.76 -17.38
CA SER A 262 -5.19 -0.68 -17.69
C SER A 262 -5.19 0.43 -16.61
N TYR A 263 -4.89 0.08 -15.36
CA TYR A 263 -4.91 0.99 -14.20
C TYR A 263 -3.53 1.58 -13.90
N HIS A 264 -2.47 0.76 -13.96
CA HIS A 264 -1.07 1.19 -13.79
C HIS A 264 -0.66 2.27 -14.76
N GLY A 265 -1.24 2.26 -15.95
CA GLY A 265 -1.00 3.29 -16.94
C GLY A 265 -1.49 4.68 -16.57
N SER A 266 -2.29 4.77 -15.50
CA SER A 266 -2.88 6.02 -15.01
C SER A 266 -2.39 6.35 -13.60
N LEU A 267 -1.20 5.85 -13.19
CA LEU A 267 -0.65 6.00 -11.83
C LEU A 267 -1.53 5.36 -10.73
N GLY A 268 -2.44 4.47 -11.10
CA GLY A 268 -3.34 3.76 -10.18
C GLY A 268 -3.06 2.25 -10.13
N GLU A 269 -3.41 1.65 -9.01
CA GLU A 269 -3.32 0.21 -8.77
C GLU A 269 -4.73 -0.42 -8.72
N VAL A 270 -4.85 -1.73 -8.42
CA VAL A 270 -6.17 -2.40 -8.30
C VAL A 270 -7.12 -1.65 -7.36
N ARG A 271 -6.64 -1.21 -6.18
CA ARG A 271 -7.45 -0.41 -5.25
C ARG A 271 -7.81 0.99 -5.75
N CYS A 272 -7.11 1.53 -6.74
CA CYS A 272 -7.49 2.80 -7.36
C CYS A 272 -8.71 2.66 -8.27
N GLY A 273 -9.02 1.45 -8.75
CA GLY A 273 -10.16 1.16 -9.60
C GLY A 273 -11.35 0.48 -8.92
N THR A 274 -11.24 0.13 -7.63
CA THR A 274 -12.25 -0.66 -6.92
C THR A 274 -12.55 -0.11 -5.53
N SER A 275 -13.81 -0.20 -5.11
CA SER A 275 -14.24 0.07 -3.74
C SER A 275 -15.13 -1.06 -3.23
N VAL A 276 -15.10 -1.33 -1.93
CA VAL A 276 -15.86 -2.42 -1.31
C VAL A 276 -16.75 -1.88 -0.22
N GLN A 277 -18.06 -1.97 -0.41
CA GLN A 277 -19.02 -1.75 0.68
C GLN A 277 -19.01 -2.97 1.60
N ARG A 278 -18.82 -2.73 2.91
CA ARG A 278 -18.73 -3.78 3.94
C ARG A 278 -19.92 -3.70 4.89
N ARG A 279 -20.18 -4.80 5.59
CA ARG A 279 -21.16 -4.81 6.67
C ARG A 279 -20.68 -3.89 7.80
N PRO A 280 -21.57 -3.07 8.40
CA PRO A 280 -21.24 -2.29 9.59
C PRO A 280 -20.78 -3.19 10.75
N PHE A 281 -20.03 -2.61 11.68
CA PHE A 281 -19.68 -3.30 12.93
C PHE A 281 -20.93 -3.68 13.72
N ALA A 282 -20.87 -4.82 14.40
CA ALA A 282 -21.92 -5.23 15.34
C ALA A 282 -21.94 -4.32 16.58
N PHE A 283 -20.76 -3.83 17.00
CA PHE A 283 -20.60 -2.87 18.09
C PHE A 283 -21.33 -1.56 17.78
N LYS A 284 -22.06 -1.03 18.75
CA LYS A 284 -22.88 0.18 18.58
C LYS A 284 -22.05 1.42 18.90
N TRP A 285 -21.94 2.35 17.96
CA TRP A 285 -21.06 3.52 18.08
C TRP A 285 -21.39 4.43 19.29
N TRP A 286 -22.65 4.48 19.72
CA TRP A 286 -23.08 5.24 20.90
C TRP A 286 -22.64 4.61 22.23
N HIS A 287 -22.05 3.40 22.22
CA HIS A 287 -21.39 2.79 23.39
C HIS A 287 -19.89 3.12 23.46
N CYS A 288 -19.33 3.84 22.47
CA CYS A 288 -17.97 4.35 22.58
C CYS A 288 -17.87 5.38 23.72
N THR A 289 -16.72 5.39 24.41
CA THR A 289 -16.29 6.48 25.30
C THR A 289 -15.13 7.22 24.60
N PRO A 290 -15.42 8.22 23.75
CA PRO A 290 -14.44 8.86 22.86
C PRO A 290 -13.47 9.79 23.57
#